data_AF-A0A432J1A4-F1
#
_entry.id   AF-A0A432J1A4-F1
#
_cell.length_a   1.000
_cell.length_b   1.000
_cell.length_c   1.000
_cell.angle_alpha   90.00
_cell.angle_beta   90.00
_cell.angle_gamma   90.00
#
_symmetry.space_group_name_H-M   'P 1'
#
loop_
_entity.id
_entity.type
_entity.pdbx_description
1 polymer ?
#
loop_
_entity_poly.entity_id
_entity_poly.type
_entity_poly.pdbx_seq_one_letter_code
_entity_poly.pdbx_strand_id
1 'polypeptide(L)' 'MMPRNLDRRVEQLFPIEDAFIKKSIKRILDALLADNVKSHRMLADGSYEHVQPKPGEKRLNAQAWLLKNRGFWHRAE' A
#
# COMPACT_ATOMS: atom_id res chain seq x y z
N MET A 1 -6.29 -4.84 13.06
CA MET A 1 -7.75 -5.08 13.05
C MET A 1 -8.24 -4.91 14.47
N MET A 2 -9.36 -4.24 14.71
CA MET A 2 -9.82 -3.98 16.08
C MET A 2 -10.73 -5.13 16.55
N PRO A 3 -10.77 -5.48 17.85
CA PRO A 3 -11.73 -6.48 18.37
C PRO A 3 -13.17 -6.18 17.94
N ARG A 4 -13.54 -4.90 17.89
CA ARG A 4 -14.84 -4.45 17.38
C ARG A 4 -15.14 -4.88 15.94
N ASN A 5 -14.14 -5.02 15.07
CA ASN A 5 -14.34 -5.53 13.71
C ASN A 5 -14.65 -7.03 13.71
N LEU A 6 -14.19 -7.78 14.71
CA LEU A 6 -14.33 -9.23 14.75
C LEU A 6 -15.51 -9.68 15.62
N ASP A 7 -15.76 -8.99 16.73
CA ASP A 7 -16.72 -9.43 17.75
C ASP A 7 -18.08 -8.75 17.64
N ARG A 8 -18.13 -7.57 17.00
CA ARG A 8 -19.32 -6.70 17.01
C ARG A 8 -19.77 -6.23 15.61
N ARG A 9 -19.09 -6.64 14.55
CA ARG A 9 -19.43 -6.30 13.17
C ARG A 9 -19.50 -7.56 12.34
N VAL A 10 -20.45 -7.59 11.41
CA VAL A 10 -20.45 -8.58 10.32
C VAL A 10 -19.53 -8.03 9.24
N GLU A 11 -18.37 -8.66 9.05
CA GLU A 11 -17.37 -8.29 8.05
C GLU A 11 -17.22 -9.44 7.04
N GLN A 12 -16.91 -9.13 5.77
CA GLN A 12 -16.67 -10.13 4.73
C GLN A 12 -15.23 -10.03 4.23
N LEU A 13 -14.55 -11.18 4.20
CA LEU A 13 -13.31 -11.37 3.47
C LEU A 13 -13.57 -12.34 2.32
N PHE A 14 -12.96 -12.10 1.18
CA PHE A 14 -13.03 -13.01 0.05
C PHE A 14 -11.65 -13.19 -0.56
N PRO A 15 -11.33 -14.40 -1.05
CA PRO A 15 -10.10 -14.60 -1.78
C PRO A 15 -10.19 -13.86 -3.11
N ILE A 16 -9.13 -13.14 -3.46
CA ILE A 16 -8.91 -12.75 -4.84
C ILE A 16 -8.38 -14.02 -5.51
N GLU A 17 -9.11 -14.61 -6.45
CA GLU A 17 -8.65 -15.84 -7.13
C GLU A 17 -7.78 -15.52 -8.35
N ASP A 18 -8.15 -14.47 -9.07
CA ASP A 18 -7.53 -14.06 -10.31
C ASP A 18 -6.06 -13.65 -10.16
N ALA A 19 -5.18 -14.32 -10.88
CA ALA A 19 -3.73 -14.10 -10.78
C ALA A 19 -3.29 -12.71 -11.26
N PHE A 20 -3.97 -12.14 -12.26
CA PHE A 20 -3.68 -10.81 -12.76
C PHE A 20 -4.06 -9.76 -11.72
N ILE A 21 -5.24 -9.87 -11.11
CA ILE A 21 -5.66 -8.96 -10.03
C ILE A 21 -4.72 -9.08 -8.81
N LYS A 22 -4.35 -10.29 -8.39
CA LYS A 22 -3.36 -10.50 -7.31
C LYS A 22 -2.05 -9.78 -7.59
N LYS A 23 -1.51 -9.93 -8.81
CA LYS A 23 -0.25 -9.29 -9.22
C LYS A 23 -0.40 -7.77 -9.21
N SER A 24 -1.53 -7.26 -9.67
CA SER A 24 -1.82 -5.84 -9.69
C SER A 24 -1.86 -5.24 -8.29
N ILE A 25 -2.56 -5.89 -7.36
CA ILE A 25 -2.63 -5.46 -5.94
C ILE A 25 -1.25 -5.52 -5.29
N LYS A 26 -0.46 -6.58 -5.52
CA LYS A 26 0.93 -6.64 -5.02
C LYS A 26 1.75 -5.44 -5.49
N ARG A 27 1.67 -5.10 -6.78
CA ARG A 27 2.38 -3.93 -7.33
C ARG A 27 1.93 -2.61 -6.72
N ILE A 28 0.65 -2.48 -6.34
CA ILE A 28 0.15 -1.31 -5.60
C ILE A 28 0.75 -1.28 -4.18
N LEU A 29 0.73 -2.42 -3.48
CA LEU A 29 1.29 -2.55 -2.12
C LEU A 29 2.80 -2.26 -2.12
N ASP A 30 3.54 -2.78 -3.10
CA ASP A 30 4.98 -2.52 -3.25
C ASP A 30 5.27 -1.03 -3.39
N ALA A 31 4.47 -0.30 -4.18
CA ALA A 31 4.61 1.15 -4.31
C ALA A 31 4.31 1.89 -3.00
N LEU A 32 3.26 1.49 -2.28
CA LEU A 32 2.88 2.08 -0.99
C LEU A 32 3.93 1.83 0.08
N LEU A 33 4.48 0.62 0.16
CA LEU A 33 5.51 0.25 1.15
C LEU A 33 6.87 0.88 0.84
N ALA A 34 7.17 1.16 -0.42
CA ALA A 34 8.40 1.83 -0.84
C ALA A 34 8.31 3.37 -0.81
N ASP A 35 7.16 3.96 -0.44
CA ASP A 35 7.03 5.41 -0.34
C ASP A 35 7.98 5.97 0.73
N ASN A 36 8.84 6.90 0.30
CA ASN A 36 9.83 7.59 1.13
C ASN A 36 9.66 9.12 1.06
N VAL A 37 8.43 9.59 0.74
CA VAL A 37 8.10 11.02 0.60
C VAL A 37 6.96 11.45 1.52
N LYS A 38 6.04 10.53 1.84
CA LYS A 38 4.85 10.75 2.67
C LYS A 38 4.69 9.73 3.80
N SER A 39 5.35 8.58 3.71
CA SER A 39 5.27 7.53 4.73
C SER A 39 5.78 7.99 6.09
N HIS A 40 5.08 7.53 7.13
CA HIS A 40 5.54 7.63 8.51
C HIS A 40 5.66 6.23 9.11
N ARG A 41 6.80 5.93 9.73
CA ARG A 41 7.04 4.65 10.41
C ARG A 41 6.68 4.80 11.88
N MET A 42 5.81 3.92 12.37
CA MET A 42 5.53 3.79 13.80
C MET A 42 6.71 3.11 14.48
N LEU A 43 7.23 3.71 15.54
CA LEU A 43 8.26 3.17 16.41
C LEU A 43 7.63 2.34 17.55
N ALA A 44 8.47 1.57 18.26
CA ALA A 44 8.01 0.70 19.34
C ALA A 44 7.37 1.46 20.52
N ASP A 45 7.70 2.74 20.69
CA ASP A 45 7.12 3.63 21.70
C ASP A 45 5.80 4.29 21.26
N GLY A 46 5.31 3.97 20.05
CA GLY A 46 4.09 4.53 19.47
C GLY A 46 4.27 5.91 18.83
N SER A 47 5.47 6.49 18.88
CA SER A 47 5.79 7.70 18.12
C SER A 47 5.91 7.38 16.63
N TYR A 48 5.79 8.41 15.79
CA TYR A 48 5.91 8.29 14.35
C TYR A 48 7.08 9.14 13.86
N GLU A 49 7.90 8.55 13.00
CA GLU A 49 8.96 9.25 12.29
C GLU A 49 8.66 9.30 10.80
N HIS A 50 8.94 10.44 10.17
CA HIS A 50 8.79 10.58 8.72
C HIS A 50 9.89 9.80 8.01
N VAL A 51 9.51 8.93 7.08
CA VAL A 51 10.46 8.19 6.24
C VAL A 51 11.09 9.16 5.25
N GLN A 52 12.42 9.32 5.34
CA GLN A 52 13.20 10.14 4.42
C GLN A 52 14.02 9.26 3.49
N PRO A 53 14.20 9.67 2.22
CA PRO A 53 15.08 8.96 1.29
C PRO A 53 16.53 9.04 1.77
N LYS A 54 17.27 7.95 1.69
CA LYS A 54 18.71 7.94 1.95
C LYS A 54 19.48 8.72 0.88
N PRO A 55 20.72 9.16 1.14
CA PRO A 55 21.57 9.75 0.11
C PRO A 55 21.69 8.82 -1.12
N GLY A 56 21.37 9.35 -2.30
CA GLY A 56 21.36 8.59 -3.55
C GLY A 56 20.12 7.72 -3.79
N GLU A 57 19.20 7.63 -2.83
CA GLU A 57 17.95 6.89 -3.00
C GLU A 57 16.95 7.69 -3.84
N LYS A 58 16.28 7.00 -4.77
CA LYS A 58 15.25 7.61 -5.60
C LYS A 58 14.04 7.96 -4.73
N ARG A 59 13.58 9.21 -4.82
CA ARG A 59 12.33 9.63 -4.20
C ARG A 59 11.15 8.92 -4.87
N LEU A 60 10.31 8.30 -4.05
CA LEU A 60 9.07 7.67 -4.45
C LEU A 60 7.93 8.23 -3.60
N ASN A 61 7.03 8.96 -4.25
CA ASN A 61 5.71 9.27 -3.71
C ASN A 61 4.71 8.30 -4.34
N ALA A 62 4.12 7.40 -3.55
CA ALA A 62 3.25 6.34 -4.03
C ALA A 62 2.00 6.88 -4.70
N GLN A 63 1.39 7.94 -4.17
CA GLN A 63 0.18 8.52 -4.76
C GLN A 63 0.46 9.10 -6.15
N ALA A 64 1.55 9.85 -6.31
CA ALA A 64 1.98 10.37 -7.60
C ALA A 64 2.36 9.22 -8.57
N TRP A 65 3.00 8.17 -8.06
CA TRP A 65 3.32 6.99 -8.85
C TRP A 65 2.06 6.25 -9.33
N LEU A 66 1.06 6.07 -8.48
CA LEU A 66 -0.22 5.42 -8.82
C LEU A 66 -0.98 6.22 -9.88
N LEU A 67 -0.99 7.56 -9.77
CA LEU A 67 -1.59 8.43 -10.80
C LEU A 67 -0.87 8.30 -12.14
N LYS A 68 0.47 8.30 -12.14
CA LYS A 68 1.28 8.17 -13.37
C LYS A 68 1.10 6.80 -14.03
N ASN A 69 0.95 5.73 -13.22
CA ASN A 69 0.81 4.37 -13.70
C ASN A 69 -0.66 3.91 -13.76
N ARG A 70 -1.63 4.83 -13.70
CA ARG A 70 -3.05 4.46 -13.65
C ARG A 70 -3.43 3.50 -14.78
N GLY A 71 -4.26 2.52 -14.47
CA GLY A 71 -4.80 1.59 -15.46
C GLY A 71 -3.91 0.41 -15.83
N PHE A 72 -2.73 0.21 -15.21
CA PHE A 72 -1.99 -1.05 -15.41
C PHE A 72 -2.75 -2.29 -14.89
N TRP A 73 -3.75 -2.07 -14.03
CA TRP A 73 -4.70 -3.06 -13.53
C TRP A 73 -5.95 -3.19 -14.40
N HIS A 74 -6.10 -2.38 -15.45
CA HIS A 74 -7.12 -2.61 -16.47
C HIS A 74 -6.61 -3.75 -17.35
N ARG A 75 -7.46 -4.75 -17.59
CA ARG A 75 -7.18 -5.69 -18.69
C ARG A 75 -7.30 -4.90 -19.98
N ALA A 76 -6.36 -5.11 -20.91
CA ALA A 76 -6.68 -4.82 -22.30
C ALA A 76 -7.85 -5.75 -22.65
N GLU A 77 -8.96 -5.16 -23.09
CA GLU A 77 -10.03 -5.90 -23.75
C GLU A 77 -9.51 -6.55 -25.03
#